data_AF-A0A7G3V0K2-F1
#
_entry.id   AF-A0A7G3V0K2-F1
#
_cell.length_a   1.000
_cell.length_b   1.000
_cell.length_c   1.000
_cell.angle_alpha   90.00
_cell.angle_beta   90.00
_cell.angle_gamma   90.00
#
_symmetry.space_group_name_H-M   'P 1'
#
loop_
_entity.id
_entity.type
_entity.pdbx_description
1 polymer ?
#
loop_
_entity_poly.entity_id
_entity_poly.type
_entity_poly.pdbx_seq_one_letter_code
_entity_poly.pdbx_strand_id
1 'polypeptide(L)' 'VFHQKIDYAPAEVSTRYGISGVKVRISYSQNQKGRAISETYEISEIS' A
#
# COMPACT_ATOMS: atom_id res chain seq x y z
N VAL A 1 -11.38 -18.80 6.72
CA VAL A 1 -11.19 -17.37 7.01
C VAL A 1 -9.96 -16.90 6.25
N PHE A 2 -10.12 -15.93 5.33
CA PHE A 2 -8.99 -15.28 4.65
C PHE A 2 -8.35 -14.28 5.61
N HIS A 3 -7.05 -14.42 5.88
CA HIS A 3 -6.32 -13.46 6.70
C HIS A 3 -5.74 -12.39 5.78
N GLN A 4 -6.29 -11.18 5.88
CA GLN A 4 -5.79 -10.02 5.14
C GLN A 4 -5.01 -9.11 6.09
N LYS A 5 -3.75 -8.82 5.77
CA LYS A 5 -2.92 -7.82 6.48
C LYS A 5 -2.91 -6.54 5.66
N ILE A 6 -2.98 -5.39 6.32
CA ILE A 6 -2.92 -4.08 5.65
C ILE A 6 -1.88 -3.22 6.36
N ASP A 7 -0.90 -2.74 5.60
CA ASP A 7 0.12 -1.79 6.06
C ASP A 7 -0.06 -0.44 5.34
N TYR A 8 0.30 0.65 6.02
CA TYR A 8 0.21 2.01 5.48
C TYR A 8 1.54 2.73 5.63
N ALA A 9 1.96 3.44 4.59
CA ALA A 9 3.18 4.25 4.60
C ALA A 9 2.96 5.60 3.89
N PRO A 10 3.29 6.74 4.53
CA PRO A 10 3.39 8.02 3.82
C PRO A 10 4.67 8.06 2.97
N ALA A 11 4.61 8.73 1.82
CA ALA A 11 5.78 9.01 1.00
C ALA A 11 5.62 10.36 0.29
N GLU A 12 6.73 10.92 -0.15
CA GLU A 12 6.77 12.12 -0.99
C GLU A 12 7.25 11.73 -2.40
N VAL A 13 6.60 12.26 -3.43
CA VAL A 13 6.99 12.07 -4.83
C VAL A 13 7.29 13.41 -5.48
N SER A 14 8.45 13.50 -6.13
CA SER A 14 8.81 14.67 -6.92
C SER A 14 8.13 14.58 -8.29
N THR A 15 7.24 15.54 -8.56
CA THR A 15 6.55 15.69 -9.85
C THR A 15 7.09 16.88 -10.61
N ARG A 16 6.69 17.04 -11.88
CA ARG A 16 6.98 18.25 -12.68
C ARG A 16 6.40 19.54 -12.07
N TYR A 17 5.47 19.44 -11.12
CA TYR A 17 4.78 20.56 -10.48
C TYR A 17 5.25 20.81 -9.04
N GLY A 18 6.26 20.07 -8.56
CA GLY A 18 6.73 20.12 -7.18
C GLY A 18 6.58 18.78 -6.47
N ILE A 19 6.76 18.79 -5.15
CA ILE A 19 6.65 17.60 -4.30
C ILE A 19 5.17 17.38 -3.97
N SER A 20 4.66 16.18 -4.22
CA SER A 20 3.30 15.76 -3.82
C SER A 20 3.39 14.69 -2.74
N GLY A 21 2.58 14.84 -1.69
CA GLY A 21 2.44 13.83 -0.65
C GLY A 21 1.54 12.70 -1.13
N VAL A 22 1.96 11.45 -0.91
CA VAL A 22 1.15 10.27 -1.22
C VAL A 22 1.04 9.35 0.00
N LYS A 23 -0.07 8.62 0.07
CA LYS A 23 -0.23 7.48 0.98
C LYS A 23 -0.17 6.21 0.14
N VAL A 24 0.63 5.27 0.61
CA VAL A 24 0.68 3.91 0.08
C VAL A 24 -0.03 2.99 1.05
N ARG A 25 -1.04 2.27 0.55
CA ARG A 25 -1.71 1.19 1.27
C ARG A 25 -1.28 -0.13 0.63
N ILE A 26 -0.69 -1.01 1.43
CA ILE A 26 -0.22 -2.31 1.00
C ILE A 26 -1.13 -3.35 1.63
N SER A 27 -1.79 -4.16 0.80
CA SER A 27 -2.65 -5.25 1.26
C SER A 27 -2.06 -6.60 0.88
N TYR A 28 -2.05 -7.51 1.85
CA TYR A 28 -1.55 -8.86 1.70
C TYR A 28 -2.69 -9.84 1.88
N SER A 29 -2.93 -10.70 0.91
CA SER A 29 -3.77 -11.89 1.10
C SER A 29 -2.88 -13.04 1.57
N GLN A 30 -3.19 -13.67 2.69
CA GLN A 30 -2.43 -14.81 3.19
C GLN A 30 -3.27 -16.07 3.17
N ASN A 31 -2.62 -17.19 2.84
CA ASN A 31 -3.24 -18.50 3.02
C ASN A 31 -3.25 -18.87 4.51
N GLN A 32 -3.94 -19.96 4.85
CA GLN A 32 -4.06 -20.44 6.23
C GLN A 32 -2.71 -20.79 6.89
N LYS A 33 -1.61 -20.88 6.12
CA LYS A 33 -0.25 -21.14 6.61
C LYS A 33 0.58 -19.86 6.81
N GLY A 34 -0.02 -18.67 6.65
CA GLY A 34 0.66 -17.37 6.83
C GLY A 34 1.58 -16.97 5.66
N ARG A 35 1.50 -17.67 4.52
CA ARG A 35 2.25 -17.27 3.31
C ARG A 35 1.43 -16.28 2.51
N ALA A 36 2.04 -15.14 2.16
CA ALA A 36 1.45 -14.17 1.24
C ALA A 36 1.20 -14.83 -0.13
N ILE A 37 -0.04 -14.72 -0.59
CA ILE A 37 -0.52 -15.20 -1.90
C ILE A 37 -0.49 -14.04 -2.91
N SER A 38 -0.82 -12.84 -2.46
CA SER A 38 -0.84 -11.64 -3.29
C SER A 38 -0.52 -10.40 -2.46
N GLU A 39 0.08 -9.43 -3.13
CA GLU A 39 0.33 -8.08 -2.63
C GLU A 39 -0.34 -7.09 -3.55
N THR A 40 -0.99 -6.08 -3.01
CA THR A 40 -1.61 -5.00 -3.78
C THR A 40 -1.24 -3.67 -3.19
N TYR A 41 -0.83 -2.76 -4.05
CA TYR A 41 -0.39 -1.42 -3.72
C TYR A 41 -1.44 -0.43 -4.23
N GLU A 42 -2.02 0.33 -3.32
CA GLU A 42 -2.88 1.47 -3.66
C GLU A 42 -2.13 2.75 -3.29
N ILE A 43 -1.97 3.65 -4.26
CA ILE A 43 -1.34 4.95 -4.08
C ILE A 43 -2.46 5.99 -4.19
N SER A 44 -2.53 6.88 -3.21
CA SER A 44 -3.49 7.98 -3.22
C SER A 44 -2.75 9.28 -2.94
N GLU A 45 -3.02 10.31 -3.75
CA GLU A 45 -2.53 11.65 -3.48
C GLU A 45 -3.16 12.20 -2.21
N ILE A 46 -2.35 12.86 -1.39
CA ILE A 46 -2.79 13.60 -0.21
C ILE A 46 -2.99 15.05 -0.69
N SER A 47 -4.20 15.37 -1.14
CA SER A 47 -4.60 16.73 -1.55
C SER A 47 -4.66 17.68 -0.37
#